data_AF-A0A0C1JW16-F1
#
_entry.id   AF-A0A0C1JW16-F1
#
_cell.length_a   1.000
_cell.length_b   1.000
_cell.length_c   1.000
_cell.angle_alpha   90.00
_cell.angle_beta   90.00
_cell.angle_gamma   90.00
#
_symmetry.space_group_name_H-M   'P 1'
#
loop_
_entity.id
_entity.type
_entity.pdbx_description
1 polymer ?
#
loop_
_entity_poly.entity_id
_entity_poly.type
_entity_poly.pdbx_seq_one_letter_code
_entity_poly.pdbx_strand_id
1 'polypeptide(L)'
;MGQSEREITKNSQISSLNRRLTSISQAHKLAKQPFDKNCPEIQEVWKGIKNKLGSAQTRKNPILLDDLRKMIESIMTIVKQMHC
;
A
#
# COMPACT_ATOMS: atom_id res chain seq x y z
N MET A 1 19.06 -0.15 24.32
CA MET A 1 18.38 0.16 23.05
C MET A 1 17.95 -1.15 22.43
N GLY A 2 16.69 -1.33 22.01
CA GLY A 2 16.35 -2.48 21.16
C GLY A 2 15.15 -3.31 21.63
N GLN A 3 13.96 -2.72 21.56
CA GLN A 3 12.71 -3.49 21.41
C GLN A 3 11.69 -2.83 20.44
N SER A 4 11.93 -1.61 19.94
CA SER A 4 10.96 -0.89 19.09
C SER A 4 11.02 -1.23 17.59
N GLU A 5 12.04 -1.95 17.09
CA GLU A 5 12.22 -2.15 15.64
C GLU A 5 11.54 -3.42 15.09
N ARG A 6 11.02 -4.31 15.94
CA ARG A 6 10.58 -5.65 15.51
C ARG A 6 9.13 -5.76 15.03
N GLU A 7 8.32 -4.70 15.09
CA GLU A 7 6.88 -4.81 14.83
C GLU A 7 6.41 -4.32 13.45
N ILE A 8 7.23 -3.57 12.70
CA ILE A 8 6.78 -2.99 11.42
C ILE A 8 6.72 -4.05 10.30
N THR A 9 7.40 -5.18 10.47
CA THR A 9 7.67 -6.15 9.39
C THR A 9 6.65 -7.26 9.26
N LYS A 10 5.72 -7.43 10.21
CA LYS A 10 4.91 -8.67 10.26
C LYS A 10 3.90 -8.80 9.12
N ASN A 11 3.51 -7.74 8.41
CA ASN A 11 2.53 -7.83 7.30
C ASN A 11 2.56 -6.68 6.28
N SER A 12 3.67 -5.93 6.14
CA SER A 12 3.68 -4.77 5.25
C SER A 12 3.77 -5.20 3.77
N GLN A 13 2.73 -4.87 2.99
CA GLN A 13 2.75 -5.06 1.54
C GLN A 13 3.91 -4.28 0.91
N ILE A 14 4.50 -4.81 -0.18
CA ILE A 14 5.54 -4.13 -0.97
C ILE A 14 5.14 -2.72 -1.39
N SER A 15 3.86 -2.49 -1.69
CA SER A 15 3.33 -1.16 -2.00
C SER A 15 3.54 -0.15 -0.87
N SER A 16 3.38 -0.59 0.38
CA SER A 16 3.58 0.25 1.56
C SER A 16 5.06 0.57 1.79
N LEU A 17 5.94 -0.41 1.57
CA LEU A 17 7.37 -0.20 1.67
C LEU A 17 7.89 0.75 0.57
N ASN A 18 7.39 0.60 -0.67
CA ASN A 18 7.77 1.48 -1.78
C ASN A 18 7.35 2.95 -1.53
N ARG A 19 6.18 3.13 -0.90
CA ARG A 19 5.69 4.45 -0.51
C ARG A 19 6.59 5.09 0.55
N ARG A 20 7.01 4.32 1.56
CA ARG A 20 7.98 4.76 2.58
C ARG A 20 9.32 5.15 1.95
N LEU A 21 9.86 4.32 1.06
CA LEU A 21 11.12 4.61 0.34
C LEU A 21 11.02 5.92 -0.46
N THR A 22 9.87 6.16 -1.09
CA THR A 22 9.61 7.41 -1.82
C THR A 22 9.54 8.61 -0.88
N SER A 23 8.86 8.49 0.26
CA SER A 23 8.80 9.56 1.27
C SER A 23 10.18 9.90 1.82
N ILE A 24 11.02 8.90 2.09
CA ILE A 24 12.42 9.11 2.54
C ILE A 24 13.21 9.84 1.45
N SER A 25 13.12 9.40 0.20
CA SER A 25 13.78 10.08 -0.93
C SER A 25 13.35 11.54 -1.04
N GLN A 26 12.06 11.84 -0.85
CA GLN A 26 11.56 13.21 -0.90
C GLN A 26 12.05 14.06 0.29
N ALA A 27 12.10 13.49 1.49
CA ALA A 27 12.63 14.17 2.67
C ALA A 27 14.11 14.55 2.49
N HIS A 28 14.93 13.66 1.94
CA HIS A 28 16.33 13.94 1.66
C HIS A 28 16.52 15.02 0.59
N LYS A 29 15.68 15.03 -0.45
CA LYS A 29 15.66 16.12 -1.45
C LYS A 29 15.37 17.47 -0.81
N LEU A 30 14.41 17.53 0.12
CA LEU A 30 14.08 18.76 0.85
C LEU A 30 15.23 19.20 1.78
N ALA A 31 15.92 18.25 2.40
CA ALA A 31 17.10 18.49 3.24
C ALA A 31 18.38 18.83 2.44
N LYS A 32 18.34 18.83 1.11
CA LYS A 32 19.50 19.00 0.20
C LYS A 32 20.64 18.02 0.45
N GLN A 33 20.35 16.84 0.99
CA GLN A 33 21.35 15.80 1.24
C GLN A 33 21.34 14.79 0.08
N PRO A 34 22.51 14.39 -0.45
CA PRO A 34 22.56 13.43 -1.54
C PRO A 34 22.08 12.06 -1.06
N PHE A 35 20.93 11.64 -1.57
CA PHE A 35 20.39 10.30 -1.38
C PHE A 35 19.94 9.78 -2.73
N ASP A 36 20.72 8.84 -3.26
CA ASP A 36 20.37 8.15 -4.49
C ASP A 36 19.76 6.78 -4.18
N LYS A 37 18.43 6.68 -4.33
CA LYS A 37 17.71 5.42 -4.18
C LYS A 37 17.98 4.41 -5.31
N ASN A 38 18.61 4.85 -6.40
CA ASN A 38 18.88 4.03 -7.58
C ASN A 38 20.30 3.45 -7.59
N CYS A 39 21.09 3.67 -6.54
CA CYS A 39 22.38 3.00 -6.41
C CYS A 39 22.22 1.47 -6.48
N PRO A 40 23.19 0.77 -7.11
CA PRO A 40 23.08 -0.65 -7.39
C PRO A 40 22.86 -1.49 -6.12
N GLU A 41 23.45 -1.11 -5.00
CA GLU A 41 23.30 -1.79 -3.71
C GLU A 41 21.85 -1.74 -3.20
N ILE A 42 21.20 -0.57 -3.25
CA ILE A 42 19.80 -0.43 -2.83
C ILE A 42 18.88 -1.18 -3.80
N GLN A 43 19.16 -1.15 -5.10
CA GLN A 43 18.37 -1.86 -6.10
C GLN A 43 18.45 -3.39 -5.93
N GLU A 44 19.62 -3.92 -5.58
CA GLU A 44 19.80 -5.34 -5.31
C GLU A 44 19.02 -5.80 -4.07
N VAL A 45 19.13 -5.05 -2.97
CA VAL A 45 18.36 -5.30 -1.74
C VAL A 45 16.85 -5.21 -2.04
N TRP A 46 16.43 -4.22 -2.80
CA TRP A 46 15.03 -4.04 -3.20
C TRP A 46 14.50 -5.21 -4.02
N LYS A 47 15.31 -5.72 -4.96
CA LYS A 47 14.99 -6.91 -5.76
C LYS A 47 14.85 -8.16 -4.87
N GLY A 48 15.73 -8.34 -3.89
CA GLY A 48 15.64 -9.43 -2.91
C GLY A 48 14.35 -9.38 -2.09
N ILE A 49 13.98 -8.19 -1.59
CA ILE A 49 12.74 -7.98 -0.84
C ILE A 49 11.51 -8.29 -1.72
N LYS A 50 11.50 -7.82 -2.98
CA LYS A 50 10.42 -8.07 -3.93
C LYS A 50 10.24 -9.56 -4.22
N ASN A 51 11.35 -10.30 -4.39
CA ASN A 51 11.32 -11.74 -4.64
C ASN A 51 10.83 -12.53 -3.42
N LYS A 52 11.20 -12.11 -2.20
CA LYS A 52 10.84 -12.81 -0.95
C LYS A 52 9.39 -12.60 -0.52
N LEU A 53 8.88 -11.37 -0.64
CA LEU A 53 7.52 -11.02 -0.20
C LEU A 53 6.46 -11.17 -1.29
N GLY A 54 6.87 -11.14 -2.57
CA GLY A 54 5.98 -11.26 -3.73
C GLY A 54 4.96 -10.11 -3.87
N SER A 55 4.26 -10.01 -4.99
CA SER A 55 3.05 -9.20 -5.03
C SER A 55 1.95 -9.97 -4.32
N ALA A 56 1.87 -9.85 -2.99
CA ALA A 56 0.75 -10.32 -2.19
C ALA A 56 -0.50 -9.52 -2.58
N GLN A 57 -1.02 -9.80 -3.76
CA GLN A 57 -2.28 -9.30 -4.26
C GLN A 57 -3.31 -10.25 -3.69
N THR A 58 -3.65 -10.04 -2.42
CA THR A 58 -4.90 -10.54 -1.85
C THR A 58 -5.98 -10.04 -2.80
N ARG A 59 -6.40 -10.89 -3.74
CA ARG A 59 -7.57 -10.59 -4.56
C ARG A 59 -8.66 -10.27 -3.55
N LYS A 60 -9.29 -9.10 -3.69
CA LYS A 60 -10.57 -8.89 -3.02
C LYS A 60 -11.43 -10.08 -3.42
N ASN A 61 -12.09 -10.73 -2.45
CA ASN A 61 -13.02 -11.81 -2.78
C ASN A 61 -13.92 -11.32 -3.93
N PRO A 62 -14.18 -12.16 -4.95
CA PRO A 62 -15.10 -11.78 -6.01
C PRO A 62 -16.39 -11.30 -5.35
N ILE A 63 -16.77 -10.06 -5.62
CA ILE A 63 -18.00 -9.49 -5.09
C ILE A 63 -19.12 -10.36 -5.63
N LEU A 64 -19.94 -10.93 -4.74
CA LEU A 64 -21.05 -11.76 -5.16
C LEU A 64 -22.05 -10.86 -5.91
N LEU A 65 -22.71 -11.39 -6.94
CA LEU A 65 -23.70 -10.63 -7.70
C LEU A 65 -24.78 -10.00 -6.80
N ASP A 66 -25.07 -10.65 -5.68
CA ASP A 66 -26.03 -10.17 -4.68
C ASP A 66 -25.52 -8.95 -3.89
N ASP A 67 -24.22 -8.83 -3.64
CA ASP A 67 -23.63 -7.65 -3.01
C ASP A 67 -23.70 -6.44 -3.96
N LEU A 68 -23.51 -6.67 -5.26
CA LEU A 68 -23.71 -5.63 -6.29
C LEU A 68 -25.17 -5.15 -6.31
N ARG A 69 -26.14 -6.07 -6.28
CA ARG A 69 -27.56 -5.70 -6.23
C ARG A 69 -27.89 -4.88 -4.98
N LYS A 70 -27.44 -5.32 -3.81
CA LYS A 70 -27.66 -4.59 -2.54
C LYS A 70 -27.05 -3.19 -2.55
N MET A 71 -25.86 -3.01 -3.14
CA MET A 71 -25.25 -1.69 -3.28
C MET A 71 -26.11 -0.77 -4.17
N ILE A 72 -26.61 -1.29 -5.30
CA ILE A 72 -27.48 -0.53 -6.20
C ILE A 72 -28.81 -0.17 -5.52
N GLU A 73 -29.44 -1.11 -4.82
CA GLU A 73 -30.68 -0.87 -4.05
C GLU A 73 -30.46 0.16 -2.94
N SER A 74 -29.31 0.13 -2.27
CA SER A 74 -28.96 1.12 -1.24
C SER A 74 -28.86 2.53 -1.83
N ILE A 75 -28.21 2.67 -2.99
CA ILE A 75 -28.13 3.95 -3.71
C ILE A 75 -29.51 4.41 -4.15
N MET A 76 -30.33 3.52 -4.72
CA MET A 76 -31.68 3.85 -5.17
C MET A 76 -32.58 4.27 -4.00
N THR A 77 -32.43 3.63 -2.84
CA THR A 77 -33.18 3.97 -1.62
C THR A 77 -32.78 5.34 -1.08
N ILE A 78 -31.48 5.67 -1.07
CA ILE A 78 -31.00 7.01 -0.66
C ILE A 78 -31.58 8.09 -1.57
N VAL A 79 -31.53 7.89 -2.90
CA VAL A 79 -32.10 8.84 -3.86
C VAL A 79 -33.61 9.01 -3.66
N LYS A 80 -34.31 7.93 -3.32
CA LYS A 80 -35.76 7.97 -3.05
C LYS A 80 -36.10 8.69 -1.74
N GLN A 81 -35.28 8.53 -0.70
CA GLN A 81 -35.43 9.27 0.56
C GLN A 81 -35.10 10.77 0.41
N MET A 82 -34.24 11.13 -0.53
CA MET A 82 -33.87 12.53 -0.79
C MET A 82 -34.94 13.28 -1.62
N HIS A 83 -35.91 12.57 -2.20
CA HIS A 83 -37.02 13.11 -2.97
C HIS A 83 -38.38 13.03 -2.24
N CYS A 84 -38.38 12.70 -0.93
CA CYS A 84 -39.53 12.89 -0.04
C CYS A 84 -39.32 14.12 0.85
#